data_AF-T1GS80-F1
#
_entry.id   AF-T1GS80-F1
#
_cell.length_a   1.000
_cell.length_b   1.000
_cell.length_c   1.000
_cell.angle_alpha   90.00
_cell.angle_beta   90.00
_cell.angle_gamma   90.00
#
_symmetry.space_group_name_H-M   'P 1'
#
loop_
_entity.id
_entity.type
_entity.pdbx_description
1 polymer ?
#
loop_
_entity_poly.entity_id
_entity_poly.type
_entity_poly.pdbx_seq_one_letter_code
_entity_poly.pdbx_strand_id
1 'polypeptide(L)' 'MSSEKIVPPPVKWAQRTDLLYVDIAAECKDIDFKFTEDSMNFKGVDSSSNQKYEVTLNFYNKINPDNILTKNNSR' A
#
# COMPACT_ATOMS: atom_id res chain seq x y z
N MET A 1 26.26 4.19 -11.28
CA MET A 1 25.02 3.38 -11.24
C MET A 1 24.28 3.75 -9.97
N SER A 2 23.45 4.79 -10.02
CA SER A 2 22.66 5.23 -8.86
C SER A 2 21.52 4.24 -8.68
N SER A 3 21.62 3.33 -7.71
CA SER A 3 20.48 2.50 -7.33
C SER A 3 19.37 3.45 -6.87
N GLU A 4 18.26 3.52 -7.61
CA GLU A 4 17.07 4.21 -7.14
C GLU A 4 16.71 3.62 -5.77
N LYS A 5 16.89 4.42 -4.72
CA LYS A 5 16.58 4.00 -3.36
C LYS A 5 15.07 3.84 -3.31
N ILE A 6 14.55 2.66 -3.02
CA ILE A 6 13.11 2.47 -2.79
C ILE A 6 12.91 2.52 -1.28
N VAL A 7 11.96 3.33 -0.83
CA VAL A 7 11.70 3.52 0.60
C VAL A 7 10.34 2.89 0.93
N PRO A 8 10.19 2.15 2.03
CA PRO A 8 8.87 1.74 2.49
C PRO A 8 8.17 2.94 3.15
N PRO A 9 6.94 3.30 2.74
CA PRO A 9 6.17 4.33 3.43
C PRO A 9 5.73 3.86 4.82
N PRO A 10 5.43 4.78 5.74
CA PRO A 10 4.78 4.41 7.00
C PRO A 10 3.40 3.82 6.74
N VAL A 11 3.12 2.69 7.38
CA VAL A 11 1.83 1.99 7.27
C VAL A 11 1.16 1.92 8.63
N LYS A 12 -0.11 2.30 8.67
CA LYS A 12 -1.00 2.11 9.83
C LYS A 12 -2.05 1.08 9.47
N TRP A 13 -2.46 0.28 10.44
CA TRP A 13 -3.49 -0.71 10.22
C TRP A 13 -4.36 -0.90 11.46
N ALA A 14 -5.57 -1.39 11.22
CA ALA A 14 -6.52 -1.79 12.25
C ALA A 14 -7.35 -2.97 11.73
N GLN A 15 -7.82 -3.82 12.64
CA GLN A 15 -8.65 -4.97 12.28
C GLN A 15 -9.94 -4.99 13.08
N ARG A 16 -11.02 -5.40 12.43
CA ARG A 16 -12.26 -5.86 13.05
C ARG A 16 -12.31 -7.39 12.96
N THR A 17 -13.42 -7.98 13.39
CA THR A 17 -13.62 -9.44 13.30
C THR A 17 -13.58 -9.95 11.86
N ASP A 18 -14.05 -9.14 10.91
CA ASP A 18 -14.30 -9.52 9.51
C ASP A 18 -13.57 -8.64 8.47
N LEU A 19 -12.88 -7.59 8.90
CA LEU A 19 -12.27 -6.59 8.01
C LEU A 19 -10.88 -6.18 8.50
N LEU A 20 -9.98 -5.94 7.53
CA LEU A 20 -8.67 -5.34 7.74
C LEU A 20 -8.63 -3.97 7.07
N TYR A 21 -8.30 -2.93 7.83
CA TYR A 21 -8.07 -1.58 7.33
C TYR A 21 -6.58 -1.30 7.28
N VAL A 22 -6.11 -0.83 6.13
CA VAL A 22 -4.71 -0.45 5.92
C VAL A 22 -4.68 0.98 5.39
N ASP A 23 -3.87 1.82 6.02
CA ASP A 23 -3.63 3.21 5.64
C ASP A 23 -2.14 3.41 5.36
N ILE A 24 -1.83 3.82 4.14
CA ILE A 24 -0.47 4.11 3.69
C ILE A 24 -0.27 5.62 3.85
N ALA A 25 0.45 6.01 4.89
CA ALA A 25 0.62 7.42 5.27
C ALA A 25 1.73 8.09 4.44
N ALA A 26 1.51 8.15 3.12
CA ALA A 26 2.39 8.81 2.16
C ALA A 26 1.59 9.57 1.11
N GLU A 27 2.05 10.78 0.78
CA GLU A 27 1.45 11.60 -0.28
C GLU A 27 2.08 11.25 -1.62
N CYS A 28 1.38 10.40 -2.38
CA CYS A 28 1.89 9.81 -3.60
C CYS A 28 0.98 10.08 -4.81
N LYS A 29 1.61 10.14 -5.97
CA LYS A 29 0.98 9.98 -7.29
C LYS A 29 1.32 8.60 -7.86
N ASP A 30 0.70 8.25 -8.98
CA ASP A 30 0.94 6.99 -9.71
C ASP A 30 0.79 5.74 -8.81
N ILE A 31 -0.30 5.73 -8.04
CA ILE A 31 -0.60 4.69 -7.06
C ILE A 31 -1.05 3.41 -7.76
N ASP A 32 -0.39 2.30 -7.46
CA ASP A 32 -0.74 0.96 -7.90
C ASP A 32 -0.88 0.03 -6.70
N PHE A 33 -2.00 -0.70 -6.63
CA PHE A 33 -2.25 -1.72 -5.62
C PHE A 33 -2.47 -3.06 -6.30
N LYS A 34 -1.71 -4.06 -5.86
CA LYS A 34 -1.90 -5.45 -6.28
C LYS A 34 -2.20 -6.30 -5.08
N PHE A 35 -3.28 -7.04 -5.15
CA PHE A 35 -3.71 -7.93 -4.08
C PHE A 35 -3.69 -9.37 -4.55
N THR A 36 -3.31 -10.24 -3.63
CA THR A 36 -3.51 -11.69 -3.71
C THR A 36 -4.25 -12.14 -2.45
N GLU A 37 -4.62 -13.41 -2.37
CA GLU A 37 -5.23 -13.95 -1.14
C GLU A 37 -4.33 -13.76 0.09
N ASP A 38 -3.01 -13.80 -0.11
CA ASP A 38 -2.03 -13.84 0.98
C ASP A 38 -1.23 -12.53 1.14
N SER A 39 -1.36 -11.57 0.21
CA SER A 39 -0.54 -10.35 0.27
C SER A 39 -1.14 -9.15 -0.45
N MET A 40 -0.63 -7.97 -0.12
CA MET A 40 -0.80 -6.74 -0.90
C MET A 40 0.55 -6.12 -1.21
N ASN A 41 0.77 -5.73 -2.46
CA ASN A 41 1.88 -4.88 -2.86
C ASN A 41 1.34 -3.50 -3.25
N PHE A 42 1.95 -2.47 -2.68
CA PHE A 42 1.71 -1.07 -3.01
C PHE A 42 2.95 -0.48 -3.67
N LYS A 43 2.72 0.31 -4.72
CA LYS A 43 3.71 1.20 -5.32
C LYS A 43 3.13 2.60 -5.45
N GLY A 44 3.99 3.59 -5.25
CA GLY A 44 3.65 4.98 -5.48
C GLY A 44 4.90 5.83 -5.65
N VAL A 45 4.73 7.03 -6.19
CA VAL A 45 5.81 8.01 -6.33
C VAL A 45 5.47 9.23 -5.49
N ASP A 46 6.38 9.63 -4.61
CA ASP A 46 6.24 10.84 -3.79
C ASP A 46 5.96 12.05 -4.70
N SER A 47 4.87 12.76 -4.43
CA SER A 47 4.44 13.86 -5.28
C SER A 47 5.43 15.04 -5.27
N SER A 48 6.21 15.19 -4.20
CA SER A 48 7.11 16.33 -4.00
C SER A 48 8.57 16.03 -4.39
N SER A 49 9.06 14.84 -4.05
CA SER A 49 10.47 14.46 -4.17
C SER A 49 10.73 13.47 -5.31
N ASN A 50 9.69 12.99 -6.00
CA ASN A 50 9.74 11.91 -6.99
C ASN A 50 10.41 10.62 -6.47
N GLN A 51 10.48 10.46 -5.15
CA GLN A 51 10.99 9.30 -4.46
C GLN A 51 10.01 8.12 -4.64
N LYS A 52 10.49 6.96 -5.07
CA LYS A 52 9.66 5.76 -5.21
C LYS A 52 9.40 5.12 -3.84
N TYR A 53 8.13 4.83 -3.58
CA TYR A 53 7.67 4.05 -2.45
C TYR A 53 7.22 2.67 -2.91
N GLU A 54 7.62 1.64 -2.16
CA GLU A 54 7.10 0.29 -2.34
C GLU A 54 6.97 -0.40 -0.98
N VAL A 55 5.86 -1.08 -0.76
CA VAL A 55 5.68 -1.95 0.40
C VAL A 55 4.89 -3.18 0.02
N THR A 56 5.32 -4.34 0.53
CA THR A 56 4.57 -5.59 0.47
C THR A 56 4.13 -5.96 1.88
N LEU A 57 2.82 -6.15 2.06
CA LEU A 57 2.22 -6.63 3.29
C LEU A 57 1.80 -8.09 3.07
N ASN A 58 2.36 -8.99 3.85
CA ASN A 58 1.92 -10.39 3.87
C ASN A 58 0.85 -10.56 4.94
N PHE A 59 -0.29 -11.12 4.56
CA PHE A 59 -1.39 -11.35 5.47
C PHE A 59 -1.19 -12.64 6.25
N TYR A 60 -1.56 -12.62 7.52
CA TYR A 60 -1.53 -13.82 8.36
C TYR A 60 -2.64 -14.81 7.97
N ASN A 61 -3.83 -14.28 7.67
CA ASN A 61 -4.97 -15.03 7.17
C ASN A 61 -5.29 -14.57 5.75
N LYS A 62 -5.90 -15.46 4.96
CA LYS A 62 -6.35 -15.15 3.61
C LYS A 62 -7.39 -14.04 3.59
N ILE A 63 -7.30 -13.16 2.59
CA ILE A 63 -8.34 -12.18 2.26
C ILE A 63 -9.07 -12.60 0.99
N ASN A 64 -10.24 -11.99 0.74
CA ASN A 64 -10.94 -12.13 -0.54
C ASN A 64 -10.49 -11.01 -1.51
N PRO A 65 -9.71 -11.32 -2.58
CA PRO A 65 -9.23 -10.33 -3.52
C PRO A 65 -10.34 -9.65 -4.34
N ASP A 66 -11.51 -10.29 -4.47
CA ASP A 66 -12.67 -9.74 -5.20
C ASP A 66 -13.46 -8.73 -4.36
N ASN A 67 -13.21 -8.67 -3.06
CA ASN A 67 -13.90 -7.77 -2.13
C ASN A 67 -12.92 -6.82 -1.44
N ILE A 68 -12.36 -5.92 -2.24
CA ILE A 68 -11.38 -4.92 -1.79
C ILE A 68 -11.89 -3.53 -2.14
N LEU A 69 -11.82 -2.63 -1.16
CA LEU A 69 -12.17 -1.23 -1.34
C LEU A 69 -10.95 -0.35 -1.10
N THR A 70 -10.46 0.26 -2.17
CA THR A 70 -9.37 1.24 -2.12
C THR A 70 -9.93 2.65 -2.27
N LYS A 71 -9.55 3.56 -1.38
CA LYS A 71 -9.89 4.98 -1.48
C LYS A 71 -8.63 5.81 -1.26
N ASN A 72 -8.34 6.70 -2.20
CA ASN A 72 -7.31 7.71 -2.01
C ASN A 72 -7.90 8.89 -1.23
N ASN A 73 -7.17 9.34 -0.20
CA ASN A 73 -7.57 10.50 0.62
C ASN A 73 -7.16 11.84 -0.01
N SER A 74 -6.80 11.83 -1.30
CA SER A 74 -6.52 13.03 -2.09
C SER A 74 -7.76 13.93 -2.08
N ARG A 75 -7.59 15.15 -1.58
CA ARG A 75 -8.64 16.17 -1.51
C ARG A 75 -8.93 16.76 -2.88
#